data_AF-A0A482Z218-F1
#
_entry.id   AF-A0A482Z218-F1
#
_cell.length_a   1.000
_cell.length_b   1.000
_cell.length_c   1.000
_cell.angle_alpha   90.00
_cell.angle_beta   90.00
_cell.angle_gamma   90.00
#
_symmetry.space_group_name_H-M   'P 1'
#
loop_
_entity.id
_entity.type
_entity.pdbx_description
1 polymer ?
#
loop_
_entity_poly.entity_id
_entity_poly.type
_entity_poly.pdbx_seq_one_letter_code
_entity_poly.pdbx_strand_id
1 'polypeptide(L)'
;MGGIVDVFESFVDAVVDTAESFSDAVVGVADTVADTVVDVADTVADTVIDVADTVADTVIDVADTVADTVIDVADAIFDTVDTIFDAPELVFEKIADSIVYFVTGSYEGDEGDNTLFATGLGLWGSGVKMYGGNDTVYAASLDLDVYDTWGNLSVYGGAGFMDINKSAWGNMTVAGLAGTTNLQHIGRTGNINFGGAAASNYIYRRGYSGNISFKGGGIANRVISEVEYGNIKFKGIGASNIVKRKGGVQGNIRFTGAGASNVVERIGGDQGDVRFTGVGAYNKVSNSANRGSIYFEGGIGAHNKVKRRGDSGNVVFAGAGISNQVISEVKDGNISFTGIGALNIVKRIGGDQGDIVFNGAGAANHVVNTAKYGNTNFTGGGGGNIIDHSTNGNISFTGVGFVNKVTHTGDYGDINFVGGGFGNIITRSGVRGNGDLTILGGGNVVTWSTTGELKAKLGGLILNRLKRDGSGNTNLILASLGNIVDVEVSKGNLNLTGIGAANIINYKAQGILNANLAGGANKINKEGSGNSILYLLAGANVFTDSSIGNVRGSLFGGLNIVTKN
;
A
#
# COMPACT_ATOMS: atom_id res chain seq x y z
N MET A 1 41.37 45.79 -9.41
CA MET A 1 39.91 45.51 -9.29
C MET A 1 39.42 44.53 -10.36
N GLY A 2 39.90 44.57 -11.61
CA GLY A 2 39.49 43.63 -12.67
C GLY A 2 39.58 42.13 -12.32
N GLY A 3 40.74 41.63 -11.91
CA GLY A 3 40.91 40.18 -11.66
C GLY A 3 40.16 39.56 -10.48
N ILE A 4 39.60 40.36 -9.53
CA ILE A 4 38.71 39.82 -8.48
C ILE A 4 37.26 39.78 -8.98
N VAL A 5 36.87 40.75 -9.83
CA VAL A 5 35.56 40.77 -10.47
C VAL A 5 35.45 39.62 -11.48
N ASP A 6 36.49 39.36 -12.28
CA ASP A 6 36.50 38.26 -13.24
C ASP A 6 36.38 36.88 -12.57
N VAL A 7 37.04 36.69 -11.41
CA VAL A 7 36.93 35.46 -10.61
C VAL A 7 35.53 35.34 -9.97
N PHE A 8 34.94 36.46 -9.58
CA PHE A 8 33.60 36.48 -9.00
C PHE A 8 32.51 36.25 -10.06
N GLU A 9 32.61 36.85 -11.24
CA GLU A 9 31.72 36.59 -12.38
C GLU A 9 31.84 35.15 -12.85
N SER A 10 33.06 34.64 -13.04
CA SER A 10 33.28 33.22 -13.37
C SER A 10 32.69 32.26 -12.33
N PHE A 11 32.73 32.63 -11.04
CA PHE A 11 32.13 31.82 -9.98
C PHE A 11 30.60 31.93 -9.97
N VAL A 12 30.04 33.12 -10.19
CA VAL A 12 28.60 33.34 -10.32
C VAL A 12 28.05 32.58 -11.51
N ASP A 13 28.69 32.67 -12.67
CA ASP A 13 28.32 31.97 -13.89
C ASP A 13 28.36 30.45 -13.66
N ALA A 14 29.41 29.92 -13.03
CA ALA A 14 29.47 28.50 -12.69
C ALA A 14 28.34 28.05 -11.75
N VAL A 15 27.94 28.89 -10.80
CA VAL A 15 26.81 28.61 -9.88
C VAL A 15 25.47 28.70 -10.61
N VAL A 16 25.29 29.68 -11.49
CA VAL A 16 24.08 29.85 -12.32
C VAL A 16 23.96 28.70 -13.31
N ASP A 17 25.00 28.36 -14.06
CA ASP A 17 25.03 27.22 -15.00
C ASP A 17 24.73 25.90 -14.28
N THR A 18 25.27 25.71 -13.07
CA THR A 18 24.96 24.55 -12.24
C THR A 18 23.50 24.55 -11.78
N ALA A 19 22.94 25.72 -11.46
CA ALA A 19 21.54 25.85 -11.06
C ALA A 19 20.58 25.65 -12.24
N GLU A 20 20.92 26.14 -13.44
CA GLU A 20 20.15 25.97 -14.67
C GLU A 20 20.18 24.52 -15.14
N SER A 21 21.36 23.90 -15.25
CA SER A 21 21.48 22.48 -15.59
C SER A 21 20.78 21.56 -14.60
N PHE A 22 20.77 21.93 -13.31
CA PHE A 22 20.00 21.22 -12.30
C PHE A 22 18.49 21.48 -12.41
N SER A 23 18.08 22.72 -12.72
CA SER A 23 16.68 23.05 -13.00
C SER A 23 16.16 22.23 -14.17
N ASP A 24 16.92 22.13 -15.26
CA ASP A 24 16.60 21.29 -16.41
C ASP A 24 16.51 19.82 -16.02
N ALA A 25 17.43 19.34 -15.16
CA ALA A 25 17.36 17.98 -14.62
C ALA A 25 16.11 17.76 -13.76
N VAL A 26 15.70 18.73 -12.93
CA VAL A 26 14.49 18.63 -12.11
C VAL A 26 13.23 18.65 -12.97
N VAL A 27 13.17 19.51 -14.00
CA VAL A 27 12.07 19.55 -14.97
C VAL A 27 12.01 18.23 -15.74
N GLY A 28 13.14 17.73 -16.25
CA GLY A 28 13.21 16.46 -16.94
C GLY A 28 12.77 15.27 -16.07
N VAL A 29 13.10 15.29 -14.77
CA VAL A 29 12.60 14.27 -13.84
C VAL A 29 11.11 14.44 -13.53
N ALA A 30 10.61 15.68 -13.44
CA ALA A 30 9.18 15.92 -13.28
C ALA A 30 8.38 15.42 -14.50
N ASP A 31 8.87 15.67 -15.70
CA ASP A 31 8.30 15.16 -16.96
C ASP A 31 8.37 13.63 -17.00
N THR A 32 9.52 13.04 -16.68
CA THR A 32 9.68 11.57 -16.59
C THR A 32 8.70 10.95 -15.58
N VAL A 33 8.49 11.58 -14.42
CA VAL A 33 7.55 11.10 -13.41
C VAL A 33 6.10 11.29 -13.88
N ALA A 34 5.78 12.39 -14.54
CA ALA A 34 4.46 12.61 -15.13
C ALA A 34 4.15 11.55 -16.19
N ASP A 35 5.08 11.32 -17.13
CA ASP A 35 4.99 10.28 -18.16
C ASP A 35 4.84 8.90 -17.52
N THR A 36 5.66 8.57 -16.51
CA THR A 36 5.55 7.28 -15.79
C THR A 36 4.18 7.12 -15.11
N VAL A 37 3.62 8.18 -14.54
CA VAL A 37 2.29 8.13 -13.90
C VAL A 37 1.19 7.95 -14.95
N VAL A 38 1.31 8.59 -16.12
CA VAL A 38 0.38 8.42 -17.25
C VAL A 38 0.49 6.99 -17.82
N ASP A 39 1.70 6.52 -18.10
CA ASP A 39 1.96 5.15 -18.57
C ASP A 39 1.40 4.11 -17.60
N VAL A 40 1.54 4.33 -16.29
CA VAL A 40 0.94 3.45 -15.27
C VAL A 40 -0.58 3.56 -15.25
N ALA A 41 -1.15 4.75 -15.45
CA ALA A 41 -2.60 4.91 -15.54
C ALA A 41 -3.15 4.16 -16.76
N ASP A 42 -2.49 4.27 -17.92
CA ASP A 42 -2.85 3.57 -19.15
C ASP A 42 -2.68 2.05 -18.97
N THR A 43 -1.55 1.59 -18.42
CA THR A 43 -1.33 0.17 -18.10
C THR A 43 -2.40 -0.36 -17.13
N VAL A 44 -2.76 0.41 -16.10
CA VAL A 44 -3.83 0.03 -15.16
C VAL A 44 -5.18 -0.01 -15.87
N ALA A 45 -5.47 0.93 -16.77
CA ALA A 45 -6.69 0.95 -17.55
C ALA A 45 -6.78 -0.28 -18.47
N ASP A 46 -5.73 -0.54 -19.26
CA ASP A 46 -5.65 -1.68 -20.17
C ASP A 46 -5.80 -3.00 -19.40
N THR A 47 -5.07 -3.19 -18.31
CA THR A 47 -5.19 -4.41 -17.49
C THR A 47 -6.55 -4.57 -16.83
N VAL A 48 -7.23 -3.47 -16.47
CA VAL A 48 -8.60 -3.52 -15.94
C VAL A 48 -9.60 -3.85 -17.05
N ILE A 49 -9.39 -3.35 -18.27
CA ILE A 49 -10.21 -3.67 -19.45
C ILE A 49 -10.04 -5.15 -19.82
N ASP A 50 -8.81 -5.67 -19.87
CA ASP A 50 -8.54 -7.09 -20.13
C ASP A 50 -9.24 -8.00 -19.11
N VAL A 51 -9.25 -7.59 -17.83
CA VAL A 51 -9.98 -8.31 -16.78
C VAL A 51 -11.49 -8.21 -16.99
N ALA A 52 -12.01 -7.06 -17.44
CA ALA A 52 -13.42 -6.91 -17.74
C ALA A 52 -13.85 -7.82 -18.90
N ASP A 53 -13.05 -7.91 -19.96
CA ASP A 53 -13.28 -8.80 -21.11
C ASP A 53 -13.21 -10.26 -20.68
N THR A 54 -12.19 -10.64 -19.89
CA THR A 54 -12.08 -12.01 -19.34
C THR A 54 -13.30 -12.39 -18.48
N VAL A 55 -13.79 -11.43 -17.67
CA VAL A 55 -15.01 -11.64 -16.88
C VAL A 55 -16.22 -11.79 -17.79
N ALA A 56 -16.35 -10.96 -18.83
CA ALA A 56 -17.44 -11.04 -19.80
C ALA A 56 -17.45 -12.39 -20.52
N ASP A 57 -16.30 -12.87 -20.99
CA ASP A 57 -16.15 -14.20 -21.58
C ASP A 57 -16.58 -15.29 -20.59
N THR A 58 -16.16 -15.19 -19.33
CA THR A 58 -16.59 -16.13 -18.28
C THR A 58 -18.10 -16.10 -18.06
N VAL A 59 -18.76 -14.92 -18.19
CA VAL A 59 -20.22 -14.82 -18.11
C VAL A 59 -20.89 -15.51 -19.29
N ILE A 60 -20.37 -15.31 -20.50
CA ILE A 60 -20.89 -15.93 -21.72
C ILE A 60 -20.74 -17.45 -21.61
N ASP A 61 -19.56 -17.94 -21.24
CA ASP A 61 -19.28 -19.37 -21.06
C ASP A 61 -20.23 -20.01 -20.03
N VAL A 62 -20.47 -19.34 -18.89
CA VAL A 62 -21.42 -19.83 -17.87
C VAL A 62 -22.85 -19.79 -18.39
N ALA A 63 -23.24 -18.77 -19.16
CA ALA A 63 -24.58 -18.67 -19.73
C ALA A 63 -24.83 -19.77 -20.78
N ASP A 64 -23.89 -19.98 -21.69
CA ASP A 64 -23.93 -21.04 -22.70
C ASP A 64 -23.96 -22.41 -22.02
N THR A 65 -23.12 -22.63 -21.01
CA THR A 65 -23.12 -23.88 -20.24
C THR A 65 -24.46 -24.15 -19.54
N VAL A 66 -25.07 -23.13 -18.93
CA VAL A 66 -26.39 -23.29 -18.28
C VAL A 66 -27.45 -23.60 -19.34
N ALA A 67 -27.38 -22.98 -20.52
CA ALA A 67 -28.27 -23.28 -21.62
C ALA A 67 -28.08 -24.72 -22.13
N ASP A 68 -26.83 -25.16 -22.30
CA ASP A 68 -26.48 -26.53 -22.68
C ASP A 68 -26.93 -27.53 -21.61
N THR A 69 -26.75 -27.23 -20.32
CA THR A 69 -27.23 -28.10 -19.23
C THR A 69 -28.76 -28.22 -19.26
N VAL A 70 -29.48 -27.15 -19.59
CA VAL A 70 -30.95 -27.20 -19.78
C VAL A 70 -31.32 -28.07 -20.98
N ILE A 71 -30.54 -28.04 -22.08
CA ILE A 71 -30.73 -28.88 -23.26
C ILE A 71 -30.39 -30.35 -22.94
N ASP A 72 -29.26 -30.62 -22.29
CA ASP A 72 -28.82 -31.95 -21.88
C ASP A 72 -29.79 -32.58 -20.88
N VAL A 73 -30.35 -31.79 -19.95
CA VAL A 73 -31.43 -32.26 -19.08
C VAL A 73 -32.67 -32.62 -19.92
N ALA A 74 -33.00 -31.83 -20.94
CA ALA A 74 -34.10 -32.14 -21.86
C ALA A 74 -33.84 -33.43 -22.68
N ASP A 75 -32.62 -33.65 -23.17
CA ASP A 75 -32.25 -34.84 -23.90
C ASP A 75 -32.18 -36.08 -22.99
N ALA A 76 -31.64 -35.95 -21.77
CA ALA A 76 -31.65 -37.00 -20.76
C ALA A 76 -33.06 -37.38 -20.31
N ILE A 77 -33.99 -36.41 -20.28
CA ILE A 77 -35.43 -36.67 -20.09
C ILE A 77 -35.93 -37.60 -21.21
N PHE A 78 -35.58 -37.35 -22.47
CA PHE A 78 -35.98 -38.18 -23.61
C PHE A 78 -35.31 -39.57 -23.60
N ASP A 79 -34.01 -39.66 -23.35
CA ASP A 79 -33.26 -40.93 -23.33
C ASP A 79 -33.66 -41.83 -22.15
N THR A 80 -33.97 -41.24 -20.98
CA THR A 80 -34.49 -42.00 -19.83
C THR A 80 -35.87 -42.58 -20.15
N VAL A 81 -36.72 -41.81 -20.84
CA VAL A 81 -38.02 -42.31 -21.33
C VAL A 81 -37.83 -43.48 -22.29
N ASP A 82 -36.85 -43.42 -23.20
CA ASP A 82 -36.57 -44.51 -24.16
C ASP A 82 -35.97 -45.75 -23.48
N THR A 83 -35.03 -45.59 -22.54
CA THR A 83 -34.41 -46.71 -21.82
C THR A 83 -35.35 -47.43 -20.84
N ILE A 84 -36.37 -46.75 -20.30
CA ILE A 84 -37.48 -47.36 -19.54
C ILE A 84 -38.22 -48.41 -20.38
N PHE A 85 -38.35 -48.21 -21.69
CA PHE A 85 -39.00 -49.17 -22.57
C PHE A 85 -38.14 -50.41 -22.87
N ASP A 86 -36.82 -50.36 -22.63
CA ASP A 86 -35.84 -51.35 -23.13
C ASP A 86 -35.04 -52.11 -22.03
N ALA A 87 -35.10 -51.73 -20.75
CA ALA A 87 -34.19 -52.26 -19.72
C ALA A 87 -34.58 -53.62 -19.08
N PRO A 88 -33.64 -54.59 -18.93
CA PRO A 88 -33.86 -55.84 -18.19
C PRO A 88 -33.55 -55.76 -16.68
N GLU A 89 -34.17 -56.67 -15.92
CA GLU A 89 -34.36 -56.74 -14.44
C GLU A 89 -33.13 -56.50 -13.52
N LEU A 90 -31.88 -56.69 -13.98
CA LEU A 90 -30.67 -56.56 -13.14
C LEU A 90 -29.97 -55.19 -13.22
N VAL A 91 -30.32 -54.35 -14.20
CA VAL A 91 -29.89 -52.94 -14.25
C VAL A 91 -30.86 -52.06 -13.43
N PHE A 92 -31.94 -52.67 -12.94
CA PHE A 92 -33.09 -51.98 -12.39
C PHE A 92 -32.80 -51.26 -11.07
N GLU A 93 -31.96 -51.76 -10.17
CA GLU A 93 -31.72 -51.07 -8.87
C GLU A 93 -30.96 -49.73 -9.03
N LYS A 94 -29.83 -49.71 -9.73
CA LYS A 94 -29.06 -48.46 -9.94
C LYS A 94 -29.77 -47.45 -10.84
N ILE A 95 -30.53 -47.95 -11.82
CA ILE A 95 -31.38 -47.11 -12.67
C ILE A 95 -32.61 -46.64 -11.89
N ALA A 96 -33.19 -47.46 -11.01
CA ALA A 96 -34.38 -47.12 -10.24
C ALA A 96 -34.12 -45.91 -9.35
N ASP A 97 -32.98 -45.84 -8.67
CA ASP A 97 -32.67 -44.68 -7.81
C ASP A 97 -32.53 -43.38 -8.62
N SER A 98 -31.91 -43.47 -9.79
CA SER A 98 -31.75 -42.33 -10.70
C SER A 98 -33.10 -41.91 -11.32
N ILE A 99 -33.97 -42.86 -11.66
CA ILE A 99 -35.35 -42.63 -12.14
C ILE A 99 -36.23 -42.05 -11.03
N VAL A 100 -36.16 -42.61 -9.82
CA VAL A 100 -36.92 -42.14 -8.67
C VAL A 100 -36.52 -40.71 -8.38
N TYR A 101 -35.23 -40.39 -8.38
CA TYR A 101 -34.76 -39.01 -8.23
C TYR A 101 -35.26 -38.11 -9.37
N PHE A 102 -35.18 -38.57 -10.62
CA PHE A 102 -35.67 -37.83 -11.78
C PHE A 102 -37.15 -37.43 -11.66
N VAL A 103 -38.00 -38.35 -11.19
CA VAL A 103 -39.45 -38.13 -11.05
C VAL A 103 -39.81 -37.35 -9.78
N THR A 104 -39.15 -37.67 -8.66
CA THR A 104 -39.57 -37.23 -7.30
C THR A 104 -38.66 -36.18 -6.66
N GLY A 105 -37.54 -35.85 -7.32
CA GLY A 105 -36.50 -34.96 -6.79
C GLY A 105 -35.90 -35.42 -5.47
N SER A 106 -36.06 -36.70 -5.10
CA SER A 106 -35.72 -37.22 -3.77
C SER A 106 -34.93 -38.52 -3.87
N TYR A 107 -33.83 -38.60 -3.12
CA TYR A 107 -33.05 -39.82 -2.91
C TYR A 107 -32.65 -39.90 -1.45
N GLU A 108 -32.72 -41.11 -0.86
CA GLU A 108 -32.32 -41.35 0.52
C GLU A 108 -31.36 -42.53 0.56
N GLY A 109 -30.09 -42.24 0.84
CA GLY A 109 -29.01 -43.22 0.97
C GLY A 109 -28.99 -43.91 2.33
N ASP A 110 -27.96 -44.72 2.54
CA ASP A 110 -27.73 -45.43 3.81
C ASP A 110 -26.48 -44.92 4.54
N GLU A 111 -25.94 -45.72 5.46
CA GLU A 111 -24.70 -45.39 6.19
C GLU A 111 -23.43 -45.88 5.47
N GLY A 112 -23.55 -46.46 4.27
CA GLY A 112 -22.45 -46.96 3.45
C GLY A 112 -22.17 -46.10 2.22
N ASP A 113 -21.11 -46.44 1.49
CA ASP A 113 -20.71 -45.68 0.29
C ASP A 113 -21.79 -45.71 -0.80
N ASN A 114 -22.44 -44.58 -1.08
CA ASN A 114 -23.48 -44.48 -2.09
C ASN A 114 -22.98 -43.79 -3.38
N THR A 115 -23.56 -44.16 -4.53
CA THR A 115 -23.30 -43.49 -5.82
C THR A 115 -24.61 -43.23 -6.55
N LEU A 116 -24.91 -41.96 -6.84
CA LEU A 116 -26.13 -41.52 -7.51
C LEU A 116 -25.83 -40.75 -8.80
N PHE A 117 -26.61 -41.01 -9.86
CA PHE A 117 -26.71 -40.16 -11.04
C PHE A 117 -27.96 -39.30 -10.92
N ALA A 118 -27.79 -38.05 -10.47
CA ALA A 118 -28.85 -37.08 -10.22
C ALA A 118 -29.19 -36.30 -11.49
N THR A 119 -29.98 -36.90 -12.37
CA THR A 119 -30.52 -36.26 -13.58
C THR A 119 -31.97 -35.85 -13.36
N GLY A 120 -32.35 -34.60 -13.66
CA GLY A 120 -33.77 -34.19 -13.60
C GLY A 120 -34.03 -32.72 -13.29
N LEU A 121 -35.30 -32.32 -13.27
CA LEU A 121 -35.68 -30.91 -13.04
C LEU A 121 -35.63 -30.49 -11.55
N GLY A 122 -35.68 -31.43 -10.60
CA GLY A 122 -35.52 -31.15 -9.17
C GLY A 122 -36.60 -30.26 -8.53
N LEU A 123 -37.65 -29.88 -9.27
CA LEU A 123 -38.62 -28.83 -8.87
C LEU A 123 -39.50 -29.20 -7.67
N TRP A 124 -39.64 -30.48 -7.36
CA TRP A 124 -40.50 -30.99 -6.29
C TRP A 124 -39.79 -32.18 -5.65
N GLY A 125 -39.35 -32.07 -4.39
CA GLY A 125 -38.61 -33.14 -3.72
C GLY A 125 -37.92 -32.70 -2.42
N SER A 126 -37.28 -33.64 -1.73
CA SER A 126 -36.48 -33.37 -0.52
C SER A 126 -34.96 -33.42 -0.74
N GLY A 127 -34.53 -33.55 -2.00
CA GLY A 127 -33.13 -33.61 -2.40
C GLY A 127 -32.49 -34.99 -2.20
N VAL A 128 -31.18 -35.02 -2.36
CA VAL A 128 -30.31 -36.19 -2.14
C VAL A 128 -29.83 -36.19 -0.69
N LYS A 129 -30.30 -37.13 0.12
CA LYS A 129 -29.85 -37.30 1.51
C LYS A 129 -28.91 -38.50 1.61
N MET A 130 -27.67 -38.23 2.00
CA MET A 130 -26.64 -39.20 2.31
C MET A 130 -26.38 -39.15 3.82
N TYR A 131 -26.31 -40.31 4.48
CA TYR A 131 -26.12 -40.34 5.93
C TYR A 131 -24.67 -40.66 6.30
N GLY A 132 -24.08 -41.70 5.75
CA GLY A 132 -22.71 -42.10 6.08
C GLY A 132 -21.98 -42.74 4.91
N GLY A 133 -20.65 -42.76 4.95
CA GLY A 133 -19.83 -43.39 3.91
C GLY A 133 -19.12 -42.37 3.02
N ASN A 134 -18.45 -42.86 1.98
CA ASN A 134 -17.86 -42.02 0.94
C ASN A 134 -18.80 -41.93 -0.25
N ASP A 135 -19.64 -40.90 -0.24
CA ASP A 135 -20.71 -40.73 -1.20
C ASP A 135 -20.25 -39.98 -2.44
N THR A 136 -20.77 -40.40 -3.59
CA THR A 136 -20.52 -39.76 -4.89
C THR A 136 -21.83 -39.43 -5.59
N VAL A 137 -22.00 -38.18 -6.01
CA VAL A 137 -23.15 -37.72 -6.80
C VAL A 137 -22.65 -37.17 -8.13
N TYR A 138 -23.13 -37.73 -9.23
CA TYR A 138 -22.96 -37.17 -10.57
C TYR A 138 -24.27 -36.47 -10.97
N ALA A 139 -24.24 -35.16 -11.14
CA ALA A 139 -25.44 -34.35 -11.35
C ALA A 139 -25.51 -33.75 -12.76
N ALA A 140 -26.71 -33.74 -13.32
CA ALA A 140 -27.12 -32.92 -14.45
C ALA A 140 -28.58 -32.53 -14.18
N SER A 141 -28.79 -31.47 -13.40
CA SER A 141 -30.13 -31.10 -12.92
C SER A 141 -30.42 -29.61 -12.97
N LEU A 142 -31.69 -29.21 -13.01
CA LEU A 142 -32.01 -27.78 -12.90
C LEU A 142 -31.85 -27.28 -11.46
N ASP A 143 -32.21 -28.11 -10.49
CA ASP A 143 -32.06 -27.84 -9.05
C ASP A 143 -31.42 -29.06 -8.37
N LEU A 144 -30.39 -28.84 -7.55
CA LEU A 144 -29.61 -29.89 -6.89
C LEU A 144 -29.42 -29.57 -5.41
N ASP A 145 -30.23 -30.22 -4.58
CA ASP A 145 -30.07 -30.26 -3.13
C ASP A 145 -29.34 -31.54 -2.69
N VAL A 146 -28.20 -31.43 -2.01
CA VAL A 146 -27.48 -32.58 -1.41
C VAL A 146 -27.21 -32.33 0.06
N TYR A 147 -27.60 -33.29 0.91
CA TYR A 147 -27.35 -33.30 2.34
C TYR A 147 -26.50 -34.50 2.71
N ASP A 148 -25.39 -34.28 3.40
CA ASP A 148 -24.50 -35.34 3.85
C ASP A 148 -24.12 -35.17 5.33
N THR A 149 -24.05 -36.26 6.08
CA THR A 149 -23.70 -36.21 7.51
C THR A 149 -22.22 -36.52 7.73
N TRP A 150 -21.74 -37.75 7.54
CA TRP A 150 -20.36 -38.16 7.86
C TRP A 150 -19.70 -38.98 6.75
N GLY A 151 -18.36 -38.89 6.65
CA GLY A 151 -17.59 -39.48 5.55
C GLY A 151 -17.29 -38.48 4.43
N ASN A 152 -16.77 -38.89 3.28
CA ASN A 152 -16.39 -37.93 2.23
C ASN A 152 -17.49 -37.80 1.17
N LEU A 153 -17.94 -36.58 0.90
CA LEU A 153 -18.87 -36.29 -0.19
C LEU A 153 -18.12 -35.79 -1.42
N SER A 154 -18.38 -36.40 -2.57
CA SER A 154 -17.90 -35.95 -3.87
C SER A 154 -19.08 -35.68 -4.80
N VAL A 155 -19.23 -34.43 -5.27
CA VAL A 155 -20.29 -34.05 -6.22
C VAL A 155 -19.64 -33.56 -7.51
N TYR A 156 -20.06 -34.12 -8.64
CA TYR A 156 -19.54 -33.81 -9.97
C TYR A 156 -20.67 -33.47 -10.94
N GLY A 157 -20.47 -32.52 -11.85
CA GLY A 157 -21.40 -32.29 -12.97
C GLY A 157 -22.01 -30.88 -13.02
N GLY A 158 -23.22 -30.76 -13.56
CA GLY A 158 -23.86 -29.47 -13.87
C GLY A 158 -25.17 -29.27 -13.12
N ALA A 159 -25.44 -28.05 -12.64
CA ALA A 159 -26.77 -27.72 -12.12
C ALA A 159 -27.24 -26.28 -12.39
N GLY A 160 -28.53 -26.03 -12.57
CA GLY A 160 -29.04 -24.64 -12.56
C GLY A 160 -28.81 -23.97 -11.20
N PHE A 161 -29.29 -24.62 -10.14
CA PHE A 161 -29.08 -24.24 -8.74
C PHE A 161 -28.44 -25.41 -7.99
N MET A 162 -27.39 -25.15 -7.22
CA MET A 162 -26.64 -26.18 -6.49
C MET A 162 -26.50 -25.78 -5.02
N ASP A 163 -27.18 -26.52 -4.15
CA ASP A 163 -27.21 -26.36 -2.70
C ASP A 163 -26.70 -27.63 -2.02
N ILE A 164 -25.49 -27.59 -1.45
CA ILE A 164 -24.83 -28.77 -0.85
C ILE A 164 -24.47 -28.49 0.61
N ASN A 165 -24.97 -29.34 1.51
CA ASN A 165 -24.86 -29.18 2.95
C ASN A 165 -24.20 -30.40 3.61
N LYS A 166 -23.12 -30.18 4.38
CA LYS A 166 -22.44 -31.24 5.16
C LYS A 166 -22.35 -30.92 6.65
N SER A 167 -22.84 -31.82 7.50
CA SER A 167 -23.12 -31.52 8.92
C SER A 167 -22.14 -32.10 9.96
N ALA A 168 -21.41 -33.20 9.69
CA ALA A 168 -20.48 -33.82 10.65
C ALA A 168 -19.01 -33.84 10.19
N TRP A 169 -18.42 -34.99 9.88
CA TRP A 169 -16.98 -35.11 9.63
C TRP A 169 -16.71 -35.59 8.20
N GLY A 170 -15.55 -35.23 7.67
CA GLY A 170 -15.06 -35.66 6.35
C GLY A 170 -15.11 -34.54 5.31
N ASN A 171 -14.49 -34.77 4.16
CA ASN A 171 -14.30 -33.70 3.17
C ASN A 171 -15.52 -33.57 2.26
N MET A 172 -15.74 -32.35 1.77
CA MET A 172 -16.67 -32.06 0.69
C MET A 172 -15.83 -31.67 -0.54
N THR A 173 -15.97 -32.39 -1.64
CA THR A 173 -15.37 -32.06 -2.93
C THR A 173 -16.49 -31.84 -3.93
N VAL A 174 -16.49 -30.67 -4.57
CA VAL A 174 -17.48 -30.31 -5.58
C VAL A 174 -16.74 -29.82 -6.81
N ALA A 175 -17.00 -30.45 -7.95
CA ALA A 175 -16.47 -29.98 -9.22
C ALA A 175 -17.55 -29.95 -10.30
N GLY A 176 -17.83 -28.76 -10.82
CA GLY A 176 -19.01 -28.61 -11.66
C GLY A 176 -19.29 -27.19 -12.13
N LEU A 177 -20.29 -27.08 -12.99
CA LEU A 177 -20.77 -25.81 -13.54
C LEU A 177 -22.18 -25.56 -13.01
N ALA A 178 -22.48 -24.32 -12.61
CA ALA A 178 -23.83 -24.01 -12.17
C ALA A 178 -24.30 -22.59 -12.49
N GLY A 179 -25.60 -22.37 -12.51
CA GLY A 179 -26.12 -21.00 -12.45
C GLY A 179 -25.76 -20.35 -11.12
N THR A 180 -26.05 -21.05 -10.01
CA THR A 180 -25.62 -20.65 -8.66
C THR A 180 -25.13 -21.83 -7.85
N THR A 181 -24.11 -21.61 -7.03
CA THR A 181 -23.53 -22.62 -6.15
C THR A 181 -23.51 -22.12 -4.71
N ASN A 182 -23.97 -22.96 -3.78
CA ASN A 182 -23.98 -22.72 -2.34
C ASN A 182 -23.51 -23.98 -1.60
N LEU A 183 -22.28 -23.94 -1.09
CA LEU A 183 -21.65 -25.05 -0.41
C LEU A 183 -21.48 -24.71 1.07
N GLN A 184 -22.07 -25.50 1.94
CA GLN A 184 -21.99 -25.31 3.38
C GLN A 184 -21.45 -26.56 4.06
N HIS A 185 -20.38 -26.40 4.83
CA HIS A 185 -19.91 -27.45 5.72
C HIS A 185 -19.79 -26.91 7.14
N ILE A 186 -20.78 -27.28 7.96
CA ILE A 186 -20.96 -26.83 9.35
C ILE A 186 -20.45 -27.83 10.40
N GLY A 187 -19.85 -28.90 9.92
CA GLY A 187 -19.41 -29.99 10.78
C GLY A 187 -18.06 -29.78 11.45
N ARG A 188 -17.74 -30.64 12.43
CA ARG A 188 -16.60 -30.45 13.33
C ARG A 188 -15.28 -30.38 12.56
N THR A 189 -15.04 -31.28 11.61
CA THR A 189 -13.77 -31.38 10.87
C THR A 189 -13.98 -31.78 9.41
N GLY A 190 -13.19 -31.24 8.50
CA GLY A 190 -13.29 -31.56 7.07
C GLY A 190 -12.99 -30.36 6.19
N ASN A 191 -12.43 -30.58 5.01
CA ASN A 191 -12.14 -29.53 4.03
C ASN A 191 -13.31 -29.33 3.07
N ILE A 192 -13.40 -28.15 2.45
CA ILE A 192 -14.20 -27.92 1.24
C ILE A 192 -13.23 -27.70 0.08
N ASN A 193 -13.35 -28.51 -0.98
CA ASN A 193 -12.62 -28.36 -2.23
C ASN A 193 -13.62 -28.06 -3.35
N PHE A 194 -13.59 -26.85 -3.89
CA PHE A 194 -14.44 -26.45 -5.02
C PHE A 194 -13.60 -26.24 -6.27
N GLY A 195 -14.05 -26.83 -7.38
CA GLY A 195 -13.45 -26.72 -8.71
C GLY A 195 -14.51 -26.49 -9.79
N GLY A 196 -14.84 -25.26 -10.17
CA GLY A 196 -16.00 -25.04 -11.02
C GLY A 196 -16.21 -23.60 -11.48
N ALA A 197 -17.30 -23.35 -12.20
CA ALA A 197 -17.72 -22.01 -12.55
C ALA A 197 -19.23 -21.82 -12.34
N ALA A 198 -19.61 -20.66 -11.81
CA ALA A 198 -21.01 -20.31 -11.65
C ALA A 198 -21.21 -18.80 -11.64
N ALA A 199 -22.40 -18.31 -11.97
CA ALA A 199 -22.67 -16.86 -11.91
C ALA A 199 -22.49 -16.33 -10.48
N SER A 200 -22.93 -17.11 -9.48
CA SER A 200 -22.72 -16.81 -8.07
C SER A 200 -22.24 -18.04 -7.30
N ASN A 201 -21.02 -17.98 -6.75
CA ASN A 201 -20.45 -19.00 -5.88
C ASN A 201 -20.46 -18.55 -4.42
N TYR A 202 -21.11 -19.29 -3.53
CA TYR A 202 -21.08 -19.11 -2.09
C TYR A 202 -20.52 -20.35 -1.41
N ILE A 203 -19.42 -20.20 -0.67
CA ILE A 203 -18.78 -21.30 0.05
C ILE A 203 -18.62 -20.90 1.51
N TYR A 204 -19.14 -21.71 2.41
CA TYR A 204 -19.15 -21.45 3.84
C TYR A 204 -18.68 -22.67 4.66
N ARG A 205 -17.61 -22.47 5.45
CA ARG A 205 -17.07 -23.48 6.36
C ARG A 205 -17.13 -23.00 7.81
N ARG A 206 -17.77 -23.75 8.70
CA ARG A 206 -17.80 -23.48 10.16
C ARG A 206 -17.59 -24.74 11.00
N GLY A 207 -16.71 -24.70 11.98
CA GLY A 207 -16.41 -25.86 12.81
C GLY A 207 -15.08 -25.74 13.55
N TYR A 208 -14.52 -26.85 13.99
CA TYR A 208 -13.23 -26.86 14.67
C TYR A 208 -12.07 -26.73 13.69
N SER A 209 -12.04 -27.54 12.62
CA SER A 209 -10.95 -27.51 11.65
C SER A 209 -11.36 -27.82 10.22
N GLY A 210 -10.72 -27.18 9.25
CA GLY A 210 -10.98 -27.42 7.84
C GLY A 210 -10.49 -26.29 6.95
N ASN A 211 -9.80 -26.63 5.88
CA ASN A 211 -9.41 -25.68 4.86
C ASN A 211 -10.54 -25.47 3.85
N ILE A 212 -10.53 -24.33 3.17
CA ILE A 212 -11.27 -24.12 1.94
C ILE A 212 -10.28 -23.96 0.80
N SER A 213 -10.42 -24.77 -0.25
CA SER A 213 -9.72 -24.61 -1.52
C SER A 213 -10.74 -24.29 -2.61
N PHE A 214 -10.75 -23.04 -3.08
CA PHE A 214 -11.59 -22.57 -4.18
C PHE A 214 -10.73 -22.44 -5.45
N LYS A 215 -11.15 -23.08 -6.53
CA LYS A 215 -10.59 -22.91 -7.87
C LYS A 215 -11.74 -22.73 -8.86
N GLY A 216 -11.99 -21.51 -9.33
CA GLY A 216 -13.16 -21.31 -10.18
C GLY A 216 -13.38 -19.91 -10.73
N GLY A 217 -14.38 -19.79 -11.59
CA GLY A 217 -14.82 -18.54 -12.22
C GLY A 217 -16.26 -18.19 -11.87
N GLY A 218 -16.60 -16.92 -11.92
CA GLY A 218 -17.99 -16.49 -11.72
C GLY A 218 -18.15 -14.99 -11.65
N ILE A 219 -19.38 -14.47 -11.77
CA ILE A 219 -19.62 -13.02 -11.59
C ILE A 219 -19.33 -12.63 -10.14
N ALA A 220 -19.87 -13.39 -9.20
CA ALA A 220 -19.69 -13.16 -7.77
C ALA A 220 -19.16 -14.41 -7.07
N ASN A 221 -18.02 -14.29 -6.40
CA ASN A 221 -17.42 -15.36 -5.61
C ASN A 221 -17.34 -14.94 -4.15
N ARG A 222 -17.95 -15.70 -3.25
CA ARG A 222 -17.96 -15.43 -1.81
C ARG A 222 -17.53 -16.65 -1.03
N VAL A 223 -16.34 -16.58 -0.43
CA VAL A 223 -15.74 -17.66 0.36
C VAL A 223 -15.56 -17.23 1.80
N ILE A 224 -16.17 -17.95 2.73
CA ILE A 224 -16.17 -17.61 4.16
C ILE A 224 -15.75 -18.82 4.99
N SER A 225 -14.77 -18.62 5.89
CA SER A 225 -14.35 -19.61 6.88
C SER A 225 -14.45 -19.06 8.30
N GLU A 226 -15.12 -19.81 9.17
CA GLU A 226 -15.30 -19.55 10.60
C GLU A 226 -14.81 -20.75 11.44
N VAL A 227 -13.71 -21.38 11.01
CA VAL A 227 -13.07 -22.49 11.76
C VAL A 227 -11.97 -22.01 12.69
N GLU A 228 -11.74 -22.73 13.80
CA GLU A 228 -10.61 -22.45 14.68
C GLU A 228 -9.25 -22.64 13.99
N TYR A 229 -9.10 -23.74 13.24
CA TYR A 229 -7.86 -24.11 12.54
C TYR A 229 -8.12 -24.43 11.07
N GLY A 230 -7.61 -23.59 10.16
CA GLY A 230 -7.71 -23.87 8.73
C GLY A 230 -7.35 -22.67 7.87
N ASN A 231 -6.98 -22.92 6.62
CA ASN A 231 -6.61 -21.87 5.67
C ASN A 231 -7.70 -21.69 4.63
N ILE A 232 -7.74 -20.52 4.00
CA ILE A 232 -8.45 -20.32 2.74
C ILE A 232 -7.43 -20.17 1.63
N LYS A 233 -7.54 -20.99 0.58
CA LYS A 233 -6.83 -20.82 -0.68
C LYS A 233 -7.87 -20.50 -1.76
N PHE A 234 -7.82 -19.29 -2.30
CA PHE A 234 -8.68 -18.84 -3.38
C PHE A 234 -7.86 -18.67 -4.66
N LYS A 235 -8.28 -19.33 -5.73
CA LYS A 235 -7.80 -19.11 -7.09
C LYS A 235 -8.99 -18.90 -8.02
N GLY A 236 -9.22 -17.69 -8.51
CA GLY A 236 -10.39 -17.49 -9.36
C GLY A 236 -10.51 -16.13 -10.01
N ILE A 237 -11.46 -16.04 -10.93
CA ILE A 237 -11.78 -14.82 -11.67
C ILE A 237 -13.24 -14.47 -11.40
N GLY A 238 -13.53 -13.18 -11.27
CA GLY A 238 -14.90 -12.72 -11.19
C GLY A 238 -15.06 -11.23 -10.97
N ALA A 239 -16.20 -10.66 -11.38
CA ALA A 239 -16.47 -9.24 -11.17
C ALA A 239 -16.34 -8.83 -9.69
N SER A 240 -16.77 -9.68 -8.77
CA SER A 240 -16.68 -9.48 -7.33
C SER A 240 -16.16 -10.73 -6.62
N ASN A 241 -15.00 -10.64 -6.00
CA ASN A 241 -14.41 -11.70 -5.19
C ASN A 241 -14.34 -11.27 -3.71
N ILE A 242 -15.06 -11.97 -2.84
CA ILE A 242 -15.10 -11.73 -1.40
C ILE A 242 -14.59 -12.96 -0.66
N VAL A 243 -13.44 -12.83 -0.01
CA VAL A 243 -12.84 -13.90 0.79
C VAL A 243 -12.68 -13.45 2.23
N LYS A 244 -13.36 -14.12 3.16
CA LYS A 244 -13.34 -13.77 4.59
C LYS A 244 -12.97 -14.95 5.46
N ARG A 245 -11.99 -14.77 6.35
CA ARG A 245 -11.72 -15.69 7.45
C ARG A 245 -12.02 -14.99 8.77
N LYS A 246 -12.90 -15.53 9.61
CA LYS A 246 -13.32 -14.90 10.86
C LYS A 246 -12.90 -15.72 12.07
N GLY A 247 -12.39 -15.04 13.08
CA GLY A 247 -11.99 -15.60 14.36
C GLY A 247 -10.92 -16.68 14.24
N GLY A 248 -11.04 -17.67 15.13
CA GLY A 248 -10.18 -18.84 15.21
C GLY A 248 -8.80 -18.57 15.80
N VAL A 249 -8.12 -19.66 16.13
CA VAL A 249 -6.77 -19.62 16.72
C VAL A 249 -5.75 -19.36 15.60
N GLN A 250 -5.79 -20.15 14.54
CA GLN A 250 -4.79 -20.05 13.47
C GLN A 250 -5.39 -20.24 12.08
N GLY A 251 -4.94 -19.44 11.13
CA GLY A 251 -5.12 -19.75 9.73
C GLY A 251 -4.92 -18.57 8.79
N ASN A 252 -4.37 -18.87 7.64
CA ASN A 252 -3.97 -17.91 6.62
C ASN A 252 -5.03 -17.77 5.53
N ILE A 253 -4.99 -16.65 4.83
CA ILE A 253 -5.68 -16.48 3.55
C ILE A 253 -4.62 -16.35 2.45
N ARG A 254 -4.73 -17.15 1.39
CA ARG A 254 -3.99 -16.95 0.14
C ARG A 254 -4.99 -16.69 -0.98
N PHE A 255 -4.93 -15.49 -1.54
CA PHE A 255 -5.76 -15.06 -2.66
C PHE A 255 -4.92 -14.92 -3.92
N THR A 256 -5.38 -15.52 -5.01
CA THR A 256 -4.85 -15.34 -6.36
C THR A 256 -6.01 -15.17 -7.32
N GLY A 257 -6.22 -13.98 -7.87
CA GLY A 257 -7.39 -13.80 -8.73
C GLY A 257 -7.48 -12.46 -9.42
N ALA A 258 -8.42 -12.38 -10.35
CA ALA A 258 -8.72 -11.17 -11.10
C ALA A 258 -10.20 -10.80 -10.93
N GLY A 259 -10.49 -9.51 -10.92
CA GLY A 259 -11.85 -9.04 -10.78
C GLY A 259 -12.00 -7.54 -10.64
N ALA A 260 -13.15 -6.97 -11.02
CA ALA A 260 -13.39 -5.55 -10.82
C ALA A 260 -13.28 -5.15 -9.33
N SER A 261 -13.70 -6.03 -8.41
CA SER A 261 -13.60 -5.83 -6.97
C SER A 261 -13.09 -7.08 -6.24
N ASN A 262 -11.96 -6.98 -5.55
CA ASN A 262 -11.40 -8.03 -4.71
C ASN A 262 -11.36 -7.58 -3.25
N VAL A 263 -12.07 -8.29 -2.37
CA VAL A 263 -12.15 -8.01 -0.94
C VAL A 263 -11.68 -9.22 -0.15
N VAL A 264 -10.52 -9.10 0.49
CA VAL A 264 -9.88 -10.17 1.27
C VAL A 264 -9.72 -9.72 2.71
N GLU A 265 -10.43 -10.37 3.65
CA GLU A 265 -10.49 -9.93 5.05
C GLU A 265 -10.22 -11.10 6.00
N ARG A 266 -9.12 -11.01 6.76
CA ARG A 266 -8.92 -11.80 7.98
C ARG A 266 -9.41 -10.99 9.16
N ILE A 267 -10.44 -11.48 9.86
CA ILE A 267 -11.18 -10.74 10.87
C ILE A 267 -11.00 -11.41 12.23
N GLY A 268 -10.19 -10.80 13.11
CA GLY A 268 -9.93 -11.30 14.46
C GLY A 268 -9.16 -12.62 14.49
N GLY A 269 -9.14 -13.25 15.67
CA GLY A 269 -8.38 -14.48 15.94
C GLY A 269 -6.93 -14.24 16.34
N ASP A 270 -6.24 -15.30 16.75
CA ASP A 270 -4.91 -15.15 17.37
C ASP A 270 -3.81 -14.95 16.34
N GLN A 271 -3.76 -15.80 15.31
CA GLN A 271 -2.67 -15.78 14.33
C GLN A 271 -3.14 -16.03 12.90
N GLY A 272 -2.47 -15.40 11.94
CA GLY A 272 -2.55 -15.78 10.53
C GLY A 272 -2.27 -14.64 9.55
N ASP A 273 -1.60 -14.96 8.46
CA ASP A 273 -1.21 -14.04 7.41
C ASP A 273 -2.28 -13.92 6.33
N VAL A 274 -2.24 -12.80 5.61
CA VAL A 274 -2.98 -12.62 4.36
C VAL A 274 -1.97 -12.39 3.23
N ARG A 275 -2.01 -13.26 2.22
CA ARG A 275 -1.26 -13.12 0.97
C ARG A 275 -2.21 -12.83 -0.17
N PHE A 276 -2.00 -11.72 -0.86
CA PHE A 276 -2.81 -11.27 -1.98
C PHE A 276 -1.95 -11.12 -3.22
N THR A 277 -2.40 -11.72 -4.32
CA THR A 277 -1.89 -11.49 -5.66
C THR A 277 -3.10 -11.38 -6.59
N GLY A 278 -3.23 -10.28 -7.32
CA GLY A 278 -4.40 -10.13 -8.17
C GLY A 278 -4.58 -8.79 -8.83
N VAL A 279 -5.40 -8.77 -9.87
CA VAL A 279 -5.71 -7.57 -10.65
C VAL A 279 -7.15 -7.15 -10.38
N GLY A 280 -7.38 -5.85 -10.25
CA GLY A 280 -8.74 -5.35 -10.15
C GLY A 280 -8.86 -3.86 -9.97
N ALA A 281 -9.96 -3.27 -10.45
CA ALA A 281 -10.22 -1.85 -10.26
C ALA A 281 -10.22 -1.46 -8.77
N TYR A 282 -10.72 -2.34 -7.90
CA TYR A 282 -10.72 -2.15 -6.45
C TYR A 282 -10.17 -3.37 -5.72
N ASN A 283 -9.07 -3.19 -4.96
CA ASN A 283 -8.49 -4.23 -4.12
C ASN A 283 -8.49 -3.78 -2.66
N LYS A 284 -9.26 -4.47 -1.80
CA LYS A 284 -9.29 -4.24 -0.35
C LYS A 284 -8.76 -5.47 0.38
N VAL A 285 -7.63 -5.31 1.06
CA VAL A 285 -7.01 -6.37 1.85
C VAL A 285 -6.90 -5.92 3.30
N SER A 286 -7.43 -6.72 4.23
CA SER A 286 -7.29 -6.42 5.65
C SER A 286 -6.99 -7.64 6.51
N ASN A 287 -6.24 -7.41 7.58
CA ASN A 287 -5.93 -8.41 8.59
C ASN A 287 -6.04 -7.78 9.99
N SER A 288 -7.02 -8.24 10.76
CA SER A 288 -7.25 -7.83 12.15
C SER A 288 -6.94 -8.90 13.19
N ALA A 289 -6.20 -9.95 12.84
CA ALA A 289 -5.73 -10.94 13.81
C ALA A 289 -4.70 -10.34 14.78
N ASN A 290 -4.54 -10.92 15.97
CA ASN A 290 -3.59 -10.42 16.97
C ASN A 290 -2.16 -10.46 16.41
N ARG A 291 -1.76 -11.55 15.76
CA ARG A 291 -0.46 -11.69 15.08
C ARG A 291 -0.62 -12.12 13.63
N GLY A 292 0.23 -11.59 12.76
CA GLY A 292 0.27 -11.97 11.35
C GLY A 292 0.47 -10.77 10.46
N SER A 293 0.98 -11.02 9.26
CA SER A 293 1.36 -9.99 8.30
C SER A 293 0.36 -9.91 7.15
N ILE A 294 0.49 -8.84 6.36
CA ILE A 294 -0.12 -8.74 5.04
C ILE A 294 1.00 -8.69 4.02
N TYR A 295 0.90 -9.53 3.00
CA TYR A 295 1.75 -9.51 1.81
C TYR A 295 0.84 -9.24 0.62
N PHE A 296 0.94 -8.03 0.07
CA PHE A 296 0.26 -7.60 -1.13
C PHE A 296 1.30 -7.57 -2.25
N GLU A 297 1.28 -8.57 -3.13
CA GLU A 297 2.32 -8.80 -4.14
C GLU A 297 1.70 -8.87 -5.53
N GLY A 298 2.20 -8.04 -6.46
CA GLY A 298 1.73 -8.04 -7.85
C GLY A 298 0.28 -7.56 -7.99
N GLY A 299 -0.17 -6.70 -7.06
CA GLY A 299 -1.50 -6.13 -7.14
C GLY A 299 -1.53 -4.94 -8.09
N ILE A 300 -2.23 -5.08 -9.21
CA ILE A 300 -2.50 -4.00 -10.15
C ILE A 300 -3.95 -3.58 -9.97
N GLY A 301 -4.20 -2.30 -9.71
CA GLY A 301 -5.56 -1.84 -9.55
C GLY A 301 -5.72 -0.35 -9.41
N ALA A 302 -6.81 0.20 -9.94
CA ALA A 302 -7.07 1.63 -9.83
C ALA A 302 -7.05 2.10 -8.36
N HIS A 303 -7.62 1.31 -7.45
CA HIS A 303 -7.67 1.64 -6.03
C HIS A 303 -7.29 0.46 -5.13
N ASN A 304 -6.09 0.53 -4.53
CA ASN A 304 -5.58 -0.47 -3.60
C ASN A 304 -5.69 0.03 -2.15
N LYS A 305 -6.29 -0.75 -1.27
CA LYS A 305 -6.45 -0.44 0.15
C LYS A 305 -6.03 -1.61 1.03
N VAL A 306 -4.93 -1.43 1.75
CA VAL A 306 -4.37 -2.42 2.67
C VAL A 306 -4.44 -1.91 4.11
N LYS A 307 -5.02 -2.71 5.01
CA LYS A 307 -5.17 -2.35 6.43
C LYS A 307 -4.80 -3.47 7.39
N ARG A 308 -3.83 -3.22 8.26
CA ARG A 308 -3.38 -4.12 9.34
C ARG A 308 -3.74 -3.56 10.72
N ARG A 309 -4.30 -4.40 11.61
CA ARG A 309 -4.71 -4.07 12.99
C ARG A 309 -4.49 -5.22 13.97
N GLY A 310 -3.86 -5.00 15.11
CA GLY A 310 -3.68 -6.07 16.10
C GLY A 310 -2.48 -5.79 16.99
N ASP A 311 -1.91 -6.82 17.58
CA ASP A 311 -0.72 -6.66 18.41
C ASP A 311 0.53 -6.54 17.55
N SER A 312 0.76 -7.46 16.60
CA SER A 312 2.00 -7.47 15.82
C SER A 312 1.86 -7.96 14.39
N GLY A 313 2.76 -7.51 13.52
CA GLY A 313 2.91 -8.01 12.16
C GLY A 313 3.09 -6.92 11.13
N ASN A 314 3.76 -7.28 10.04
CA ASN A 314 4.22 -6.34 9.05
C ASN A 314 3.19 -6.15 7.93
N VAL A 315 3.35 -5.06 7.19
CA VAL A 315 2.72 -4.89 5.88
C VAL A 315 3.81 -4.78 4.82
N VAL A 316 3.79 -5.72 3.88
CA VAL A 316 4.62 -5.68 2.67
C VAL A 316 3.68 -5.39 1.51
N PHE A 317 3.89 -4.26 0.85
CA PHE A 317 3.12 -3.82 -0.30
C PHE A 317 4.03 -3.68 -1.52
N ALA A 318 3.70 -4.41 -2.58
CA ALA A 318 4.31 -4.35 -3.90
C ALA A 318 3.20 -4.32 -4.95
N GLY A 319 2.91 -3.15 -5.51
CA GLY A 319 1.80 -2.99 -6.45
C GLY A 319 1.76 -1.64 -7.17
N ALA A 320 0.89 -1.55 -8.16
CA ALA A 320 0.65 -0.36 -8.96
C ALA A 320 -0.83 0.02 -8.94
N GLY A 321 -1.11 1.31 -9.02
CA GLY A 321 -2.49 1.78 -9.03
C GLY A 321 -2.62 3.29 -9.07
N ILE A 322 -3.78 3.81 -9.45
CA ILE A 322 -4.03 5.26 -9.38
C ILE A 322 -3.93 5.72 -7.92
N SER A 323 -4.47 4.94 -6.98
CA SER A 323 -4.44 5.24 -5.54
C SER A 323 -4.06 4.03 -4.71
N ASN A 324 -2.98 4.15 -3.94
CA ASN A 324 -2.49 3.14 -3.02
C ASN A 324 -2.59 3.65 -1.58
N GLN A 325 -3.41 3.00 -0.75
CA GLN A 325 -3.55 3.31 0.67
C GLN A 325 -3.10 2.13 1.53
N VAL A 326 -2.03 2.31 2.29
CA VAL A 326 -1.47 1.30 3.20
C VAL A 326 -1.48 1.85 4.63
N ILE A 327 -2.20 1.17 5.52
CA ILE A 327 -2.36 1.61 6.91
C ILE A 327 -2.04 0.45 7.85
N SER A 328 -1.14 0.67 8.81
CA SER A 328 -0.82 -0.26 9.89
C SER A 328 -1.05 0.38 11.27
N GLU A 329 -1.99 -0.21 12.02
CA GLU A 329 -2.41 0.18 13.38
C GLU A 329 -2.05 -0.95 14.38
N VAL A 330 -0.84 -1.52 14.29
CA VAL A 330 -0.35 -2.55 15.22
C VAL A 330 0.48 -1.94 16.36
N LYS A 331 0.73 -2.70 17.44
CA LYS A 331 1.70 -2.27 18.45
C LYS A 331 3.11 -2.35 17.89
N ASP A 332 3.47 -3.50 17.31
CA ASP A 332 4.80 -3.76 16.76
C ASP A 332 4.73 -4.27 15.31
N GLY A 333 5.33 -3.53 14.39
CA GLY A 333 5.39 -3.95 13.01
C GLY A 333 5.73 -2.84 12.04
N ASN A 334 6.36 -3.22 10.94
CA ASN A 334 6.89 -2.32 9.95
C ASN A 334 5.99 -2.26 8.72
N ILE A 335 6.12 -1.18 7.95
CA ILE A 335 5.57 -1.08 6.60
C ILE A 335 6.72 -1.02 5.60
N SER A 336 6.72 -1.93 4.64
CA SER A 336 7.55 -1.87 3.44
C SER A 336 6.65 -1.61 2.25
N PHE A 337 6.76 -0.42 1.67
CA PHE A 337 6.01 0.00 0.50
C PHE A 337 6.91 0.07 -0.73
N THR A 338 6.49 -0.59 -1.80
CA THR A 338 7.06 -0.46 -3.14
C THR A 338 5.92 -0.31 -4.12
N GLY A 339 5.83 0.81 -4.82
CA GLY A 339 4.74 1.01 -5.75
C GLY A 339 4.74 2.33 -6.48
N ILE A 340 3.95 2.38 -7.54
CA ILE A 340 3.73 3.56 -8.36
C ILE A 340 2.24 3.88 -8.34
N GLY A 341 1.92 5.18 -8.28
CA GLY A 341 0.56 5.64 -8.39
C GLY A 341 0.39 7.13 -8.30
N ALA A 342 -0.71 7.68 -8.82
CA ALA A 342 -0.99 9.10 -8.70
C ALA A 342 -1.06 9.54 -7.22
N LEU A 343 -1.64 8.71 -6.35
CA LEU A 343 -1.72 8.96 -4.91
C LEU A 343 -1.19 7.76 -4.13
N ASN A 344 -0.14 7.95 -3.33
CA ASN A 344 0.38 6.94 -2.41
C ASN A 344 0.27 7.45 -0.97
N ILE A 345 -0.55 6.80 -0.15
CA ILE A 345 -0.74 7.13 1.27
C ILE A 345 -0.27 5.96 2.13
N VAL A 346 0.78 6.16 2.90
CA VAL A 346 1.36 5.14 3.80
C VAL A 346 1.36 5.64 5.24
N LYS A 347 0.63 4.96 6.12
CA LYS A 347 0.46 5.39 7.52
C LYS A 347 0.79 4.27 8.50
N ARG A 348 1.81 4.49 9.33
CA ARG A 348 2.07 3.71 10.55
C ARG A 348 1.51 4.50 11.73
N ILE A 349 0.46 4.00 12.36
CA ILE A 349 -0.32 4.73 13.36
C ILE A 349 -0.18 4.08 14.73
N GLY A 350 0.33 4.85 15.71
CA GLY A 350 0.44 4.44 17.10
C GLY A 350 1.31 3.20 17.33
N GLY A 351 1.22 2.60 18.52
CA GLY A 351 2.04 1.44 18.89
C GLY A 351 3.43 1.80 19.41
N ASP A 352 4.18 0.78 19.81
CA ASP A 352 5.48 0.93 20.46
C ASP A 352 6.60 1.03 19.42
N GLN A 353 6.63 0.12 18.44
CA GLN A 353 7.66 0.10 17.40
C GLN A 353 7.08 -0.01 15.98
N GLY A 354 7.64 0.74 15.04
CA GLY A 354 7.29 0.59 13.64
C GLY A 354 8.07 1.50 12.71
N ASP A 355 8.91 0.88 11.87
CA ASP A 355 9.58 1.55 10.77
C ASP A 355 8.67 1.66 9.54
N ILE A 356 8.91 2.69 8.74
CA ILE A 356 8.40 2.78 7.38
C ILE A 356 9.57 2.82 6.41
N VAL A 357 9.54 1.93 5.43
CA VAL A 357 10.35 2.02 4.20
C VAL A 357 9.40 2.31 3.05
N PHE A 358 9.59 3.44 2.39
CA PHE A 358 8.82 3.86 1.23
C PHE A 358 9.74 3.96 0.01
N ASN A 359 9.44 3.17 -1.01
CA ASN A 359 10.07 3.22 -2.32
C ASN A 359 8.98 3.42 -3.37
N GLY A 360 8.87 4.58 -4.00
CA GLY A 360 7.79 4.77 -4.97
C GLY A 360 7.78 6.08 -5.70
N ALA A 361 6.95 6.15 -6.73
CA ALA A 361 6.73 7.34 -7.53
C ALA A 361 5.24 7.69 -7.59
N GLY A 362 4.94 8.99 -7.64
CA GLY A 362 3.55 9.42 -7.72
C GLY A 362 3.31 10.92 -7.71
N ALA A 363 2.19 11.37 -8.25
CA ALA A 363 1.83 12.79 -8.21
C ALA A 363 1.75 13.32 -6.77
N ALA A 364 1.28 12.50 -5.82
CA ALA A 364 1.26 12.82 -4.40
C ALA A 364 1.62 11.60 -3.53
N ASN A 365 2.69 11.72 -2.76
CA ASN A 365 3.14 10.74 -1.78
C ASN A 365 2.97 11.32 -0.36
N HIS A 366 2.23 10.64 0.51
CA HIS A 366 2.04 11.03 1.91
C HIS A 366 2.41 9.89 2.84
N VAL A 367 3.48 10.07 3.61
CA VAL A 367 3.96 9.12 4.61
C VAL A 367 3.75 9.69 6.01
N VAL A 368 3.11 8.91 6.88
CA VAL A 368 2.86 9.30 8.27
C VAL A 368 3.37 8.22 9.21
N ASN A 369 4.23 8.58 10.16
CA ASN A 369 4.64 7.70 11.26
C ASN A 369 4.34 8.34 12.62
N THR A 370 3.50 7.67 13.41
CA THR A 370 3.15 8.08 14.78
C THR A 370 3.36 6.98 15.82
N ALA A 371 4.17 5.95 15.51
CA ALA A 371 4.63 5.00 16.52
C ALA A 371 5.47 5.71 17.59
N LYS A 372 5.68 5.07 18.75
CA LYS A 372 6.55 5.64 19.80
C LYS A 372 8.02 5.65 19.37
N TYR A 373 8.49 4.57 18.75
CA TYR A 373 9.83 4.42 18.18
C TYR A 373 9.79 3.87 16.74
N GLY A 374 10.71 4.31 15.89
CA GLY A 374 10.81 3.83 14.52
C GLY A 374 11.28 4.91 13.55
N ASN A 375 11.95 4.47 12.48
CA ASN A 375 12.50 5.32 11.45
C ASN A 375 11.54 5.48 10.27
N THR A 376 11.75 6.51 9.47
CA THR A 376 11.10 6.67 8.17
C THR A 376 12.17 6.84 7.10
N ASN A 377 12.27 5.85 6.22
CA ASN A 377 13.15 5.88 5.05
C ASN A 377 12.29 6.09 3.81
N PHE A 378 12.47 7.22 3.14
CA PHE A 378 11.74 7.59 1.94
C PHE A 378 12.71 7.69 0.77
N THR A 379 12.42 6.93 -0.28
CA THR A 379 13.03 7.06 -1.59
C THR A 379 11.93 7.20 -2.64
N GLY A 380 11.89 8.31 -3.36
CA GLY A 380 10.82 8.50 -4.33
C GLY A 380 10.82 9.79 -5.12
N GLY A 381 10.01 9.79 -6.17
CA GLY A 381 9.78 10.91 -7.07
C GLY A 381 8.30 11.32 -7.08
N GLY A 382 7.99 12.58 -7.36
CA GLY A 382 6.58 12.98 -7.41
C GLY A 382 6.26 14.44 -7.62
N GLY A 383 4.97 14.76 -7.77
CA GLY A 383 4.52 16.16 -7.70
C GLY A 383 4.66 16.71 -6.28
N GLY A 384 4.20 15.95 -5.28
CA GLY A 384 4.28 16.32 -3.87
C GLY A 384 4.74 15.15 -3.00
N ASN A 385 5.81 15.32 -2.23
CA ASN A 385 6.27 14.35 -1.24
C ASN A 385 6.09 14.95 0.16
N ILE A 386 5.23 14.34 0.97
CA ILE A 386 4.91 14.80 2.34
C ILE A 386 5.25 13.71 3.34
N ILE A 387 6.06 14.05 4.34
CA ILE A 387 6.37 13.19 5.48
C ILE A 387 5.97 13.90 6.76
N ASP A 388 5.09 13.26 7.54
CA ASP A 388 4.76 13.67 8.90
C ASP A 388 5.22 12.58 9.88
N HIS A 389 6.20 12.90 10.72
CA HIS A 389 6.84 11.95 11.61
C HIS A 389 6.84 12.51 13.03
N SER A 390 6.05 11.90 13.93
CA SER A 390 6.02 12.27 15.35
C SER A 390 6.71 11.23 16.24
N THR A 391 7.40 10.29 15.62
CA THR A 391 8.04 9.14 16.25
C THR A 391 9.43 9.50 16.78
N ASN A 392 9.90 8.80 17.82
CA ASN A 392 11.31 8.87 18.19
C ASN A 392 12.12 7.96 17.27
N GLY A 393 12.78 8.55 16.29
CA GLY A 393 13.55 7.86 15.28
C GLY A 393 13.98 8.81 14.17
N ASN A 394 14.77 8.30 13.24
CA ASN A 394 15.37 9.11 12.20
C ASN A 394 14.46 9.20 10.97
N ILE A 395 14.61 10.29 10.23
CA ILE A 395 14.11 10.40 8.86
C ILE A 395 15.30 10.38 7.91
N SER A 396 15.24 9.50 6.92
CA SER A 396 16.09 9.55 5.74
C SER A 396 15.21 9.81 4.53
N PHE A 397 15.41 10.95 3.87
CA PHE A 397 14.72 11.34 2.66
C PHE A 397 15.71 11.42 1.51
N THR A 398 15.43 10.69 0.44
CA THR A 398 16.08 10.83 -0.86
C THR A 398 15.01 10.94 -1.91
N GLY A 399 14.89 12.09 -2.57
CA GLY A 399 13.80 12.23 -3.53
C GLY A 399 13.72 13.56 -4.24
N VAL A 400 12.90 13.57 -5.27
CA VAL A 400 12.68 14.70 -6.16
C VAL A 400 11.19 14.95 -6.27
N GLY A 401 10.80 16.21 -6.31
CA GLY A 401 9.43 16.54 -6.60
C GLY A 401 9.14 18.01 -6.61
N PHE A 402 8.02 18.41 -7.21
CA PHE A 402 7.67 19.84 -7.30
C PHE A 402 7.59 20.48 -5.90
N VAL A 403 6.99 19.77 -4.92
CA VAL A 403 7.04 20.14 -3.50
C VAL A 403 7.51 18.97 -2.64
N ASN A 404 8.46 19.24 -1.75
CA ASN A 404 8.88 18.31 -0.69
C ASN A 404 8.63 18.93 0.68
N LYS A 405 7.84 18.28 1.53
CA LYS A 405 7.57 18.70 2.91
C LYS A 405 7.92 17.58 3.88
N VAL A 406 8.84 17.86 4.81
CA VAL A 406 9.23 16.93 5.87
C VAL A 406 9.02 17.60 7.23
N THR A 407 8.20 17.00 8.07
CA THR A 407 7.91 17.45 9.43
C THR A 407 8.31 16.36 10.42
N HIS A 408 9.22 16.68 11.35
CA HIS A 408 9.62 15.78 12.45
C HIS A 408 9.36 16.44 13.81
N THR A 409 8.37 15.93 14.53
CA THR A 409 7.92 16.44 15.83
C THR A 409 8.27 15.53 17.01
N GLY A 410 8.93 14.39 16.78
CA GLY A 410 9.37 13.50 17.84
C GLY A 410 10.47 14.12 18.71
N ASP A 411 10.54 13.72 19.97
CA ASP A 411 11.51 14.29 20.92
C ASP A 411 12.96 14.02 20.48
N TYR A 412 13.19 12.84 19.90
CA TYR A 412 14.50 12.37 19.49
C TYR A 412 14.52 11.93 18.02
N GLY A 413 15.67 12.16 17.37
CA GLY A 413 15.93 11.65 16.03
C GLY A 413 16.48 12.72 15.09
N ASP A 414 17.26 12.25 14.13
CA ASP A 414 17.95 13.06 13.14
C ASP A 414 17.15 13.14 11.83
N ILE A 415 17.41 14.18 11.03
CA ILE A 415 16.91 14.26 9.64
C ILE A 415 18.11 14.29 8.71
N ASN A 416 18.18 13.29 7.83
CA ASN A 416 19.03 13.29 6.65
C ASN A 416 18.14 13.54 5.44
N PHE A 417 18.32 14.67 4.77
CA PHE A 417 17.52 15.05 3.62
C PHE A 417 18.41 15.31 2.42
N VAL A 418 18.16 14.59 1.33
CA VAL A 418 18.73 14.85 0.02
C VAL A 418 17.58 14.95 -0.95
N GLY A 419 17.35 16.13 -1.51
CA GLY A 419 16.27 16.26 -2.47
C GLY A 419 16.22 17.60 -3.19
N GLY A 420 15.39 17.63 -4.22
CA GLY A 420 15.18 18.83 -4.99
C GLY A 420 13.79 19.00 -5.56
N GLY A 421 13.49 20.22 -5.96
CA GLY A 421 12.11 20.63 -6.26
C GLY A 421 11.88 22.12 -6.30
N PHE A 422 10.72 22.56 -6.79
CA PHE A 422 10.39 23.99 -6.75
C PHE A 422 10.24 24.52 -5.32
N GLY A 423 9.59 23.76 -4.43
CA GLY A 423 9.39 24.15 -3.03
C GLY A 423 9.84 23.07 -2.04
N ASN A 424 10.77 23.39 -1.16
CA ASN A 424 11.24 22.47 -0.12
C ASN A 424 10.99 23.06 1.28
N ILE A 425 10.26 22.33 2.13
CA ILE A 425 9.89 22.75 3.49
C ILE A 425 10.32 21.67 4.49
N ILE A 426 11.32 21.96 5.31
CA ILE A 426 11.82 21.05 6.33
C ILE A 426 11.55 21.67 7.70
N THR A 427 10.83 20.94 8.55
CA THR A 427 10.54 21.35 9.93
C THR A 427 11.00 20.27 10.89
N ARG A 428 11.90 20.61 11.82
CA ARG A 428 12.31 19.76 12.94
C ARG A 428 12.01 20.47 14.26
N SER A 429 11.24 19.85 15.14
CA SER A 429 10.95 20.34 16.49
C SER A 429 10.98 19.21 17.50
N GLY A 430 11.68 19.39 18.62
CA GLY A 430 11.78 18.37 19.67
C GLY A 430 12.93 18.66 20.62
N VAL A 431 13.30 17.67 21.43
CA VAL A 431 14.36 17.82 22.42
C VAL A 431 15.75 17.79 21.76
N ARG A 432 16.05 16.72 21.02
CA ARG A 432 17.39 16.49 20.45
C ARG A 432 17.32 15.87 19.05
N GLY A 433 18.18 16.37 18.16
CA GLY A 433 18.31 15.82 16.81
C GLY A 433 19.23 16.67 15.96
N ASN A 434 20.09 16.01 15.19
CA ASN A 434 20.96 16.62 14.20
C ASN A 434 20.27 16.69 12.83
N GLY A 435 20.73 17.62 12.00
CA GLY A 435 20.28 17.75 10.62
C GLY A 435 21.45 17.69 9.66
N ASP A 436 21.33 16.88 8.62
CA ASP A 436 22.17 16.93 7.43
C ASP A 436 21.27 17.09 6.19
N LEU A 437 21.22 18.32 5.69
CA LEU A 437 20.29 18.73 4.64
C LEU A 437 21.08 19.14 3.40
N THR A 438 20.78 18.51 2.27
CA THR A 438 21.22 18.93 0.94
C THR A 438 19.97 19.15 0.11
N ILE A 439 19.67 20.42 -0.17
CA ILE A 439 18.43 20.86 -0.80
C ILE A 439 18.77 21.72 -2.01
N LEU A 440 18.21 21.37 -3.16
CA LEU A 440 18.36 22.14 -4.39
C LEU A 440 16.98 22.43 -4.98
N GLY A 441 16.66 23.69 -5.25
CA GLY A 441 15.29 24.01 -5.65
C GLY A 441 14.99 25.46 -5.95
N GLY A 442 13.71 25.76 -6.18
CA GLY A 442 13.24 27.14 -6.40
C GLY A 442 13.30 27.96 -5.11
N GLY A 443 12.61 27.48 -4.08
CA GLY A 443 12.56 28.09 -2.75
C GLY A 443 12.69 27.05 -1.65
N ASN A 444 13.58 27.31 -0.68
CA ASN A 444 13.86 26.42 0.44
C ASN A 444 13.53 27.08 1.77
N VAL A 445 12.75 26.40 2.61
CA VAL A 445 12.38 26.85 3.95
C VAL A 445 12.76 25.79 4.96
N VAL A 446 13.64 26.12 5.89
CA VAL A 446 14.08 25.24 6.98
C VAL A 446 13.73 25.89 8.32
N THR A 447 12.97 25.18 9.14
CA THR A 447 12.72 25.54 10.55
C THR A 447 13.26 24.43 11.44
N TRP A 448 14.19 24.77 12.34
CA TRP A 448 14.91 23.78 13.13
C TRP A 448 15.01 24.20 14.59
N SER A 449 14.36 23.46 15.48
CA SER A 449 14.16 23.85 16.88
C SER A 449 14.49 22.70 17.85
N THR A 450 15.73 22.20 17.81
CA THR A 450 16.23 21.12 18.70
C THR A 450 17.58 21.46 19.35
N THR A 451 18.02 20.66 20.31
CA THR A 451 19.44 20.59 20.67
C THR A 451 20.17 19.66 19.68
N GLY A 452 21.17 20.16 18.95
CA GLY A 452 21.89 19.37 17.96
C GLY A 452 22.64 20.20 16.92
N GLU A 453 23.47 19.53 16.13
CA GLU A 453 24.15 20.17 15.00
C GLU A 453 23.22 20.27 13.79
N LEU A 454 23.20 21.41 13.11
CA LEU A 454 22.53 21.57 11.83
C LEU A 454 23.56 21.85 10.74
N LYS A 455 23.66 20.94 9.78
CA LYS A 455 24.38 21.13 8.51
C LYS A 455 23.37 21.27 7.39
N ALA A 456 23.42 22.38 6.67
CA ALA A 456 22.51 22.61 5.56
C ALA A 456 23.23 23.22 4.36
N LYS A 457 23.08 22.57 3.21
CA LYS A 457 23.46 23.06 1.89
C LYS A 457 22.17 23.39 1.14
N LEU A 458 21.90 24.67 0.96
CA LEU A 458 20.66 25.18 0.38
C LEU A 458 20.96 25.92 -0.92
N GLY A 459 20.67 25.29 -2.06
CA GLY A 459 20.65 25.93 -3.37
C GLY A 459 19.22 26.29 -3.73
N GLY A 460 18.94 27.58 -3.85
CA GLY A 460 17.64 28.14 -4.18
C GLY A 460 17.74 28.99 -5.44
N LEU A 461 16.77 28.94 -6.35
CA LEU A 461 16.69 29.93 -7.43
C LEU A 461 16.31 31.30 -6.87
N ILE A 462 15.25 31.34 -6.05
CA ILE A 462 14.62 32.57 -5.58
C ILE A 462 15.04 32.88 -4.14
N LEU A 463 14.86 31.92 -3.22
CA LEU A 463 15.00 32.19 -1.79
C LEU A 463 15.46 30.96 -1.01
N ASN A 464 16.41 31.17 -0.10
CA ASN A 464 16.67 30.29 1.04
C ASN A 464 16.26 31.01 2.32
N ARG A 465 15.33 30.43 3.09
CA ARG A 465 14.95 30.89 4.42
C ARG A 465 15.26 29.83 5.47
N LEU A 466 16.07 30.18 6.45
CA LEU A 466 16.39 29.31 7.58
C LEU A 466 16.05 30.01 8.89
N LYS A 467 15.27 29.32 9.73
CA LYS A 467 15.04 29.69 11.13
C LYS A 467 15.58 28.59 12.03
N ARG A 468 16.43 28.96 12.99
CA ARG A 468 17.06 28.05 13.94
C ARG A 468 16.84 28.54 15.36
N ASP A 469 16.18 27.73 16.17
CA ASP A 469 16.00 27.97 17.61
C ASP A 469 16.64 26.83 18.43
N GLY A 470 16.98 27.04 19.70
CA GLY A 470 17.45 25.97 20.59
C GLY A 470 18.95 26.03 20.90
N SER A 471 19.72 24.97 20.63
CA SER A 471 21.17 24.96 20.90
C SER A 471 21.95 24.05 19.96
N GLY A 472 23.24 24.35 19.76
CA GLY A 472 24.17 23.60 18.92
C GLY A 472 24.69 24.39 17.72
N ASN A 473 25.72 23.85 17.07
CA ASN A 473 26.37 24.51 15.94
C ASN A 473 25.50 24.47 14.68
N THR A 474 25.61 25.51 13.86
CA THR A 474 24.90 25.65 12.60
C THR A 474 25.91 25.93 11.48
N ASN A 475 25.99 25.04 10.50
CA ASN A 475 26.90 25.11 9.35
C ASN A 475 26.09 25.22 8.07
N LEU A 476 26.19 26.35 7.39
CA LEU A 476 25.36 26.70 6.24
C LEU A 476 26.21 26.97 5.00
N ILE A 477 25.78 26.40 3.88
CA ILE A 477 26.20 26.78 2.53
C ILE A 477 24.94 27.20 1.79
N LEU A 478 24.88 28.46 1.36
CA LEU A 478 23.70 29.06 0.75
C LEU A 478 24.04 29.61 -0.64
N ALA A 479 23.17 29.35 -1.60
CA ALA A 479 23.24 29.98 -2.92
C ALA A 479 21.81 30.28 -3.38
N SER A 480 21.44 31.56 -3.53
CA SER A 480 20.17 31.99 -4.13
C SER A 480 20.12 33.49 -4.34
N LEU A 481 19.11 34.02 -5.04
CA LEU A 481 18.90 35.48 -5.10
C LEU A 481 18.72 36.11 -3.70
N GLY A 482 18.02 35.43 -2.78
CA GLY A 482 17.79 35.92 -1.43
C GLY A 482 18.07 34.87 -0.35
N ASN A 483 19.09 35.10 0.47
CA ASN A 483 19.39 34.24 1.62
C ASN A 483 18.98 34.95 2.91
N ILE A 484 18.00 34.40 3.63
CA ILE A 484 17.52 34.91 4.92
C ILE A 484 17.80 33.86 5.99
N VAL A 485 18.62 34.21 6.97
CA VAL A 485 19.02 33.32 8.08
C VAL A 485 18.71 34.00 9.39
N ASP A 486 17.93 33.33 10.22
CA ASP A 486 17.61 33.74 11.58
C ASP A 486 18.01 32.62 12.55
N VAL A 487 19.02 32.89 13.38
CA VAL A 487 19.58 31.92 14.33
C VAL A 487 19.50 32.51 15.74
N GLU A 488 18.55 32.03 16.53
CA GLU A 488 18.36 32.39 17.93
C GLU A 488 18.59 31.16 18.81
N VAL A 489 19.84 30.94 19.21
CA VAL A 489 20.23 29.76 20.00
C VAL A 489 20.89 30.17 21.31
N SER A 490 20.72 29.37 22.36
CA SER A 490 21.34 29.65 23.66
C SER A 490 22.87 29.58 23.58
N LYS A 491 23.40 28.57 22.87
CA LYS A 491 24.83 28.36 22.63
C LYS A 491 25.05 27.60 21.33
N GLY A 492 26.04 28.02 20.54
CA GLY A 492 26.43 27.35 19.31
C GLY A 492 27.09 28.31 18.35
N ASN A 493 28.04 27.83 17.53
CA ASN A 493 28.67 28.65 16.50
C ASN A 493 27.80 28.68 15.23
N LEU A 494 27.84 29.79 14.50
CA LEU A 494 27.28 29.91 13.15
C LEU A 494 28.43 30.01 12.15
N ASN A 495 28.61 28.98 11.34
CA ASN A 495 29.49 29.01 10.17
C ASN A 495 28.63 29.13 8.92
N LEU A 496 28.87 30.16 8.13
CA LEU A 496 28.04 30.50 6.99
C LEU A 496 28.91 30.87 5.79
N THR A 497 28.70 30.19 4.68
CA THR A 497 29.16 30.60 3.36
C THR A 497 27.94 30.84 2.48
N GLY A 498 27.85 31.99 1.83
CA GLY A 498 26.65 32.39 1.11
C GLY A 498 26.93 33.24 -0.11
N ILE A 499 26.22 32.97 -1.20
CA ILE A 499 26.17 33.83 -2.38
C ILE A 499 24.72 34.20 -2.72
N GLY A 500 24.49 35.48 -3.00
CA GLY A 500 23.17 35.95 -3.42
C GLY A 500 23.05 37.44 -3.66
N ALA A 501 22.00 37.87 -4.36
CA ALA A 501 21.74 39.29 -4.56
C ALA A 501 21.52 40.02 -3.21
N ALA A 502 20.86 39.36 -2.26
CA ALA A 502 20.73 39.82 -0.89
C ALA A 502 20.98 38.70 0.13
N ASN A 503 21.89 38.93 1.07
CA ASN A 503 22.13 38.07 2.23
C ASN A 503 21.73 38.82 3.51
N ILE A 504 20.74 38.32 4.25
CA ILE A 504 20.23 38.92 5.49
C ILE A 504 20.37 37.90 6.62
N ILE A 505 21.27 38.18 7.56
CA ILE A 505 21.63 37.28 8.65
C ILE A 505 21.35 37.93 9.99
N ASN A 506 20.55 37.28 10.83
CA ASN A 506 20.38 37.61 12.23
C ASN A 506 20.93 36.45 13.06
N TYR A 507 21.83 36.75 13.99
CA TYR A 507 22.44 35.74 14.84
C TYR A 507 22.53 36.21 16.29
N LYS A 508 21.78 35.52 17.15
CA LYS A 508 21.68 35.80 18.58
C LYS A 508 22.03 34.54 19.36
N ALA A 509 23.24 34.52 19.92
CA ALA A 509 23.74 33.39 20.70
C ALA A 509 25.01 33.70 21.50
N GLN A 510 25.37 32.75 22.38
CA GLN A 510 26.72 32.60 22.90
C GLN A 510 27.55 31.72 21.96
N GLY A 511 28.33 32.33 21.07
CA GLY A 511 29.14 31.58 20.10
C GLY A 511 29.74 32.45 19.01
N ILE A 512 30.67 31.87 18.26
CA ILE A 512 31.40 32.54 17.18
C ILE A 512 30.52 32.63 15.92
N LEU A 513 30.51 33.81 15.29
CA LEU A 513 29.99 34.00 13.94
C LEU A 513 31.15 33.95 12.94
N ASN A 514 31.14 33.00 12.01
CA ASN A 514 32.04 32.96 10.87
C ASN A 514 31.21 33.14 9.59
N ALA A 515 31.31 34.29 8.93
CA ALA A 515 30.52 34.60 7.74
C ALA A 515 31.39 34.96 6.53
N ASN A 516 31.27 34.15 5.48
CA ASN A 516 31.85 34.38 4.16
C ASN A 516 30.70 34.65 3.18
N LEU A 517 30.40 35.91 2.91
CA LEU A 517 29.24 36.28 2.10
C LEU A 517 29.64 37.10 0.89
N ALA A 518 29.07 36.76 -0.25
CA ALA A 518 29.24 37.52 -1.48
C ALA A 518 27.90 37.82 -2.16
N GLY A 519 27.80 38.95 -2.86
CA GLY A 519 26.51 39.35 -3.40
C GLY A 519 26.31 40.79 -3.84
N GLY A 520 25.05 41.16 -4.03
CA GLY A 520 24.64 42.56 -4.24
C GLY A 520 24.66 43.34 -2.92
N ALA A 521 24.07 42.78 -1.88
CA ALA A 521 24.05 43.35 -0.53
C ALA A 521 24.17 42.29 0.58
N ASN A 522 24.95 42.60 1.61
CA ASN A 522 25.09 41.80 2.82
C ASN A 522 24.62 42.62 4.03
N LYS A 523 23.67 42.09 4.81
CA LYS A 523 23.23 42.64 6.09
C LYS A 523 23.38 41.58 7.18
N ILE A 524 24.12 41.90 8.23
CA ILE A 524 24.34 41.01 9.38
C ILE A 524 24.03 41.76 10.67
N ASN A 525 23.19 41.17 11.51
CA ASN A 525 22.95 41.60 12.88
C ASN A 525 23.43 40.53 13.86
N LYS A 526 24.30 40.89 14.80
CA LYS A 526 24.84 40.02 15.83
C LYS A 526 24.41 40.49 17.23
N GLU A 527 23.90 39.57 18.03
CA GLU A 527 23.55 39.78 19.44
C GLU A 527 24.10 38.64 20.32
N GLY A 528 24.22 38.87 21.64
CA GLY A 528 24.66 37.87 22.62
C GLY A 528 26.15 37.99 22.98
N SER A 529 26.92 36.91 22.84
CA SER A 529 28.37 36.94 23.09
C SER A 529 29.15 36.07 22.10
N GLY A 530 30.47 36.28 22.02
CA GLY A 530 31.37 35.58 21.11
C GLY A 530 31.90 36.47 19.99
N ASN A 531 32.98 36.02 19.36
CA ASN A 531 33.66 36.79 18.33
C ASN A 531 32.94 36.69 16.98
N SER A 532 33.14 37.69 16.13
CA SER A 532 32.71 37.69 14.73
C SER A 532 33.91 37.72 13.80
N ILE A 533 33.95 36.79 12.84
CA ILE A 533 34.95 36.69 11.78
C ILE A 533 34.22 36.82 10.43
N LEU A 534 34.48 37.92 9.72
CA LEU A 534 33.69 38.32 8.55
C LEU A 534 34.56 38.49 7.30
N TYR A 535 34.15 37.89 6.19
CA TYR A 535 34.67 38.15 4.85
C TYR A 535 33.49 38.46 3.94
N LEU A 536 33.25 39.75 3.70
CA LEU A 536 32.07 40.23 2.97
C LEU A 536 32.48 40.92 1.67
N LEU A 537 31.90 40.49 0.56
CA LEU A 537 32.13 41.03 -0.77
C LEU A 537 30.80 41.39 -1.43
N ALA A 538 30.39 42.65 -1.38
CA ALA A 538 29.14 43.08 -2.00
C ALA A 538 29.13 44.56 -2.34
N GLY A 539 28.20 45.00 -3.20
CA GLY A 539 27.99 46.42 -3.47
C GLY A 539 27.74 47.22 -2.18
N ALA A 540 26.97 46.64 -1.26
CA ALA A 540 26.76 47.18 0.09
C ALA A 540 26.93 46.12 1.17
N ASN A 541 27.73 46.41 2.21
CA ASN A 541 27.90 45.59 3.40
C ASN A 541 27.47 46.39 4.64
N VAL A 542 26.53 45.85 5.42
CA VAL A 542 26.05 46.43 6.68
C VAL A 542 26.19 45.39 7.79
N PHE A 543 27.01 45.67 8.78
CA PHE A 543 27.18 44.84 9.96
C PHE A 543 26.87 45.63 11.23
N THR A 544 25.90 45.14 12.00
CA THR A 544 25.55 45.67 13.31
C THR A 544 25.84 44.61 14.37
N ASP A 545 26.63 44.95 15.38
CA ASP A 545 27.01 44.06 16.46
C ASP A 545 26.73 44.70 17.81
N SER A 546 25.81 44.10 18.55
CA SER A 546 25.48 44.46 19.94
C SER A 546 25.92 43.37 20.93
N SER A 547 26.81 42.47 20.50
CA SER A 547 27.31 41.35 21.31
C SER A 547 28.59 41.66 22.06
N ILE A 548 28.84 40.90 23.13
CA ILE A 548 30.11 40.92 23.86
C ILE A 548 31.13 40.03 23.15
N GLY A 549 32.07 40.64 22.43
CA GLY A 549 33.11 39.92 21.69
C GLY A 549 33.83 40.80 20.68
N ASN A 550 34.95 40.30 20.16
CA ASN A 550 35.76 41.01 19.18
C ASN A 550 35.22 40.79 17.77
N VAL A 551 35.35 41.81 16.93
CA VAL A 551 35.04 41.75 15.50
C VAL A 551 36.35 41.78 14.73
N ARG A 552 36.52 40.85 13.79
CA ARG A 552 37.63 40.82 12.84
C ARG A 552 37.07 40.52 11.45
N GLY A 553 37.52 41.22 10.43
CA GLY A 553 37.08 40.90 9.08
C GLY A 553 37.58 41.84 8.00
N SER A 554 37.25 41.49 6.77
CA SER A 554 37.49 42.30 5.57
C SER A 554 36.17 42.50 4.84
N LEU A 555 35.84 43.76 4.56
CA LEU A 555 34.62 44.14 3.86
C LEU A 555 35.03 44.88 2.59
N PHE A 556 34.59 44.38 1.44
CA PHE A 556 34.87 44.91 0.12
C PHE A 556 33.55 45.27 -0.56
N GLY A 557 33.44 46.51 -1.05
CA GLY A 557 32.20 47.03 -1.58
C GLY A 557 32.19 48.54 -1.77
N GLY A 558 31.18 49.04 -2.49
CA GLY A 558 30.95 50.49 -2.65
C GLY A 558 30.51 51.16 -1.35
N LEU A 559 29.74 50.44 -0.52
CA LEU A 559 29.32 50.87 0.81
C LEU A 559 29.68 49.83 1.86
N ASN A 560 30.35 50.25 2.94
CA ASN A 560 30.67 49.40 4.08
C ASN A 560 30.31 50.13 5.38
N ILE A 561 29.35 49.61 6.13
CA ILE A 561 28.89 50.16 7.42
C ILE A 561 29.14 49.10 8.50
N VAL A 562 29.86 49.51 9.55
CA VAL A 562 30.09 48.69 10.74
C VAL A 562 29.67 49.49 11.97
N THR A 563 28.72 48.96 12.72
CA THR A 563 28.26 49.51 13.98
C THR A 563 28.53 48.50 15.09
N LYS A 564 29.34 48.87 16.09
CA LYS A 564 29.62 48.07 17.28
C LYS A 564 29.14 48.85 18.50
N ASN A 565 28.19 48.27 19.25
CA ASN A 565 27.61 48.88 20.44
C ASN A 565 28.20 48.29 21.72
#